data_AF-A0A959ES71-F1
#
_entry.id   AF-A0A959ES71-F1
#
_cell.length_a   1.000
_cell.length_b   1.000
_cell.length_c   1.000
_cell.angle_alpha   90.00
_cell.angle_beta   90.00
_cell.angle_gamma   90.00
#
_symmetry.space_group_name_H-M   'P 1'
#
loop_
_entity.id
_entity.type
_entity.pdbx_description
1 polymer ?
#
loop_
_entity_poly.entity_id
_entity_poly.type
_entity_poly.pdbx_seq_one_letter_code
_entity_poly.pdbx_strand_id
1 'polypeptide(L)'
;MKTPVLVLFLLLLPFFAGAHPSWGLAITPSGDLYFVDVLHHGDGTLWKLDRHGKVTPVLTQFHSHDLFLAADGRLWLAQAIWRTGEIEGEGHNYLLRYDPNTEALDTLVFTDDWDEFYGSSIAADGSQSVLFTIGNQVFRKQFDGPTELLFEHRFERINTLCSDPDGGLWITDKDLQQGSLLRWTPADGLDTIATKLIPTAPSDPPFPETRFHLFYGINCQETGKIYVAESAGRQILEVDEMGRTTTFYQSESPWYPVNLVFQEGVTFVMEVGYEKEHLGPRILRLGLDGRREVLADLTVPPPARSATPGTNPQDGKMPFRWWWLGVIAVALLPLAGLKRRER
;
A
#
# COMPACT_ATOMS: atom_id res chain seq x y z
N MET A 1 -1.25 -18.11 -56.87
CA MET A 1 -2.01 -17.76 -55.67
C MET A 1 -1.04 -17.20 -54.65
N LYS A 2 -1.15 -15.92 -54.28
CA LYS A 2 -0.26 -15.25 -53.34
C LYS A 2 -0.97 -15.19 -51.98
N THR A 3 -0.49 -15.92 -50.99
CA THR A 3 -0.96 -15.83 -49.61
C THR A 3 -0.30 -14.61 -48.95
N PRO A 4 -1.03 -13.69 -48.30
CA PRO A 4 -0.39 -12.66 -47.51
C PRO A 4 0.01 -13.27 -46.16
N VAL A 5 1.27 -13.07 -45.78
CA VAL A 5 1.75 -13.34 -44.42
C VAL A 5 1.27 -12.19 -43.54
N LEU A 6 0.34 -12.48 -42.65
CA LEU A 6 -0.10 -11.57 -41.60
C LEU A 6 0.99 -11.57 -40.50
N VAL A 7 1.82 -10.53 -40.45
CA VAL A 7 2.76 -10.33 -39.35
C VAL A 7 2.00 -9.63 -38.21
N LEU A 8 1.68 -10.39 -37.18
CA LEU A 8 1.10 -9.87 -35.94
C LEU A 8 2.22 -9.21 -35.12
N PHE A 9 2.27 -7.87 -35.11
CA PHE A 9 3.11 -7.12 -34.18
C PHE A 9 2.47 -7.16 -32.78
N LEU A 10 2.99 -8.02 -31.90
CA LEU A 10 2.76 -7.95 -30.47
C LEU A 10 3.52 -6.74 -29.92
N LEU A 11 2.80 -5.64 -29.71
CA LEU A 11 3.30 -4.48 -28.96
C LEU A 11 3.47 -4.90 -27.49
N LEU A 12 4.73 -5.11 -27.09
CA LEU A 12 5.15 -5.13 -25.69
C LEU A 12 4.93 -3.73 -25.10
N LEU A 13 3.75 -3.49 -24.55
CA LEU A 13 3.50 -2.34 -23.71
C LEU A 13 4.24 -2.58 -22.37
N PRO A 14 5.17 -1.70 -21.95
CA PRO A 14 5.71 -1.77 -20.61
C PRO A 14 4.58 -1.50 -19.63
N PHE A 15 4.25 -2.50 -18.82
CA PHE A 15 3.45 -2.29 -17.62
C PHE A 15 4.28 -1.44 -16.67
N PHE A 16 3.96 -0.15 -16.59
CA PHE A 16 4.41 0.66 -15.45
C PHE A 16 3.62 0.15 -14.23
N ALA A 17 4.27 -0.66 -13.41
CA ALA A 17 3.83 -0.92 -12.05
C ALA A 17 3.89 0.41 -11.30
N GLY A 18 2.75 1.10 -11.21
CA GLY A 18 2.63 2.30 -10.41
C GLY A 18 2.55 1.90 -8.95
N ALA A 19 3.64 2.10 -8.21
CA ALA A 19 3.63 1.95 -6.77
C ALA A 19 2.81 3.10 -6.15
N HIS A 20 1.81 2.77 -5.34
CA HIS A 20 1.06 3.72 -4.52
C HIS A 20 1.77 3.91 -3.18
N PRO A 21 1.57 5.04 -2.47
CA PRO A 21 2.21 5.23 -1.17
C PRO A 21 1.64 4.30 -0.10
N SER A 22 2.38 4.21 1.00
CA SER A 22 1.94 3.62 2.26
C SER A 22 0.95 4.52 2.97
N TRP A 23 0.16 3.90 3.84
CA TRP A 23 -0.78 4.57 4.73
C TRP A 23 -0.57 4.17 6.20
N GLY A 24 0.44 3.35 6.50
CA GLY A 24 0.78 2.98 7.86
C GLY A 24 1.11 4.19 8.74
N LEU A 25 0.26 4.44 9.74
CA LEU A 25 0.41 5.48 10.76
C LEU A 25 -0.08 4.93 12.10
N ALA A 26 0.73 5.05 13.14
CA ALA A 26 0.39 4.64 14.50
C ALA A 26 0.91 5.65 15.52
N ILE A 27 0.23 5.78 16.65
CA ILE A 27 0.68 6.58 17.79
C ILE A 27 0.72 5.73 19.06
N THR A 28 1.90 5.60 19.67
CA THR A 28 2.04 4.80 20.90
C THR A 28 1.37 5.51 22.09
N PRO A 29 1.09 4.79 23.19
CA PRO A 29 0.63 5.42 24.43
C PRO A 29 1.61 6.46 25.00
N SER A 30 2.91 6.33 24.70
CA SER A 30 3.91 7.35 25.06
C SER A 30 3.77 8.63 24.23
N GLY A 31 3.05 8.61 23.10
CA GLY A 31 2.86 9.74 22.19
C GLY A 31 3.91 9.84 21.09
N ASP A 32 4.68 8.78 20.86
CA ASP A 32 5.56 8.69 19.71
C ASP A 32 4.74 8.24 18.49
N LEU A 33 4.93 8.96 17.37
CA LEU A 33 4.31 8.64 16.10
C LEU A 33 5.24 7.75 15.28
N TYR A 34 4.68 6.71 14.68
CA TYR A 34 5.35 5.84 13.73
C TYR A 34 4.61 5.87 12.41
N PHE A 35 5.34 5.98 11.31
CA PHE A 35 4.73 6.03 9.98
C PHE A 35 5.65 5.42 8.94
N VAL A 36 5.07 4.81 7.91
CA VAL A 36 5.83 4.16 6.84
C VAL A 36 5.90 5.08 5.62
N ASP A 37 7.08 5.15 5.01
CA ASP A 37 7.33 5.77 3.71
C ASP A 37 7.89 4.70 2.77
N VAL A 38 7.06 4.02 1.98
CA VAL A 38 7.49 2.94 1.07
C VAL A 38 8.29 3.39 -0.14
N LEU A 39 8.26 4.69 -0.45
CA LEU A 39 8.91 5.26 -1.63
C LEU A 39 10.17 6.05 -1.26
N HIS A 40 10.54 6.11 0.02
CA HIS A 40 11.75 6.81 0.47
C HIS A 40 12.99 6.25 -0.22
N HIS A 41 13.59 7.04 -1.11
CA HIS A 41 14.74 6.66 -1.93
C HIS A 41 14.60 5.31 -2.68
N GLY A 42 13.38 4.84 -2.91
CA GLY A 42 13.09 3.58 -3.61
C GLY A 42 13.16 2.31 -2.76
N ASP A 43 13.64 2.39 -1.51
CA ASP A 43 13.87 1.23 -0.64
C ASP A 43 12.90 1.17 0.56
N GLY A 44 12.27 2.29 0.89
CA GLY A 44 11.26 2.39 1.94
C GLY A 44 11.83 2.48 3.37
N THR A 45 11.08 3.11 4.28
CA THR A 45 11.53 3.37 5.66
C THR A 45 10.36 3.43 6.65
N LEU A 46 10.53 2.81 7.81
CA LEU A 46 9.72 3.08 9.00
C LEU A 46 10.34 4.25 9.76
N TRP A 47 9.58 5.31 9.94
CA TRP A 47 9.99 6.51 10.67
C TRP A 47 9.37 6.55 12.06
N LYS A 48 10.10 7.15 12.99
CA LYS A 48 9.60 7.60 14.30
C LYS A 48 9.65 9.12 14.34
N LEU A 49 8.55 9.76 14.71
CA LEU A 49 8.47 11.16 15.13
C LEU A 49 8.23 11.16 16.65
N ASP A 50 9.24 11.54 17.41
CA ASP A 50 9.12 11.58 18.87
C ASP A 50 8.31 12.80 19.37
N ARG A 51 7.93 12.78 20.65
CA ARG A 51 7.16 13.87 21.29
C ARG A 51 7.85 15.24 21.26
N HIS A 52 9.15 15.29 20.96
CA HIS A 52 9.93 16.52 20.87
C HIS A 52 10.05 17.04 19.43
N GLY A 53 9.41 16.36 18.47
CA GLY A 53 9.43 16.74 17.06
C GLY A 53 10.62 16.17 16.29
N LYS A 54 11.42 15.26 16.88
CA LYS A 54 12.56 14.67 16.19
C LYS A 54 12.10 13.50 15.34
N VAL A 55 12.45 13.53 14.06
CA VAL A 55 12.21 12.43 13.11
C VAL A 55 13.46 11.56 13.00
N THR A 56 13.33 10.25 13.18
CA THR A 56 14.43 9.27 13.08
C THR A 56 14.00 8.03 12.32
N PRO A 57 14.86 7.47 11.44
CA PRO A 57 14.58 6.20 10.81
C PRO A 57 14.70 5.07 11.84
N VAL A 58 13.76 4.13 11.82
CA VAL A 58 13.71 2.94 12.70
C VAL A 58 14.13 1.71 11.91
N LEU A 59 13.52 1.50 10.75
CA LEU A 59 13.89 0.43 9.80
C LEU A 59 14.08 1.08 8.43
N THR A 60 15.21 0.80 7.78
CA THR A 60 15.50 1.24 6.40
C THR A 60 15.50 0.03 5.47
N GLN A 61 15.28 0.26 4.16
CA GLN A 61 15.11 -0.83 3.20
C GLN A 61 13.90 -1.71 3.54
N PHE A 62 12.83 -1.02 3.94
CA PHE A 62 11.63 -1.61 4.49
C PHE A 62 10.41 -1.17 3.70
N HIS A 63 9.74 -2.13 3.05
CA HIS A 63 8.61 -1.90 2.17
C HIS A 63 7.32 -2.45 2.81
N SER A 64 6.55 -1.57 3.46
CA SER A 64 5.29 -1.93 4.11
C SER A 64 4.23 -0.88 3.88
N HIS A 65 3.04 -1.28 3.40
CA HIS A 65 1.96 -0.33 3.17
C HIS A 65 1.19 0.00 4.45
N ASP A 66 1.14 -0.94 5.38
CA ASP A 66 0.33 -0.92 6.58
C ASP A 66 1.18 -0.87 7.85
N LEU A 67 0.66 -0.22 8.88
CA LEU A 67 1.22 -0.20 10.22
C LEU A 67 0.07 -0.29 11.20
N PHE A 68 0.11 -1.29 12.07
CA PHE A 68 -0.91 -1.49 13.08
C PHE A 68 -0.30 -1.39 14.48
N LEU A 69 -0.97 -0.67 15.38
CA LEU A 69 -0.64 -0.68 16.80
C LEU A 69 -1.50 -1.72 17.51
N ALA A 70 -0.86 -2.80 17.95
CA ALA A 70 -1.51 -3.82 18.76
C ALA A 70 -1.84 -3.32 20.17
N ALA A 71 -2.84 -3.94 20.81
CA ALA A 71 -3.31 -3.57 22.14
C ALA A 71 -2.22 -3.71 23.23
N ASP A 72 -1.18 -4.49 22.99
CA ASP A 72 0.00 -4.62 23.86
C ASP A 72 1.04 -3.50 23.66
N GLY A 73 0.75 -2.53 22.79
CA GLY A 73 1.62 -1.39 22.49
C GLY A 73 2.71 -1.68 21.46
N ARG A 74 2.73 -2.86 20.85
CA ARG A 74 3.69 -3.21 19.80
C ARG A 74 3.16 -2.88 18.42
N LEU A 75 4.07 -2.63 17.50
CA LEU A 75 3.75 -2.34 16.11
C LEU A 75 3.80 -3.62 15.29
N TRP A 76 2.77 -3.88 14.50
CA TRP A 76 2.75 -4.95 13.50
C TRP A 76 2.89 -4.35 12.11
N LEU A 77 3.77 -4.92 11.31
CA LEU A 77 4.10 -4.45 9.97
C LEU A 77 4.10 -5.61 8.99
N ALA A 78 3.39 -5.46 7.88
CA ALA A 78 3.36 -6.45 6.81
C ALA A 78 4.30 -6.04 5.67
N GLN A 79 5.17 -6.93 5.23
CA GLN A 79 6.10 -6.67 4.13
C GLN A 79 6.00 -7.79 3.10
N ALA A 80 5.79 -7.41 1.84
CA ALA A 80 5.89 -8.30 0.69
C ALA A 80 7.12 -7.91 -0.14
N ILE A 81 8.07 -8.84 -0.31
CA ILE A 81 9.30 -8.63 -1.09
C ILE A 81 9.25 -9.51 -2.33
N TRP A 82 9.12 -8.86 -3.48
CA TRP A 82 9.24 -9.52 -4.79
C TRP A 82 10.71 -9.79 -5.11
N ARG A 83 11.04 -10.98 -5.62
CA ARG A 83 12.38 -11.23 -6.20
C ARG A 83 12.32 -11.26 -7.71
N THR A 84 13.40 -10.77 -8.32
CA THR A 84 13.52 -10.73 -9.78
C THR A 84 13.62 -12.15 -10.34
N GLY A 85 12.71 -12.51 -11.24
CA GLY A 85 12.68 -13.82 -11.91
C GLY A 85 11.69 -14.82 -11.30
N GLU A 86 11.02 -14.44 -10.22
CA GLU A 86 9.91 -15.19 -9.62
C GLU A 86 8.60 -14.90 -10.38
N ILE A 87 7.69 -15.89 -10.41
CA ILE A 87 6.37 -15.77 -11.03
C ILE A 87 5.47 -14.91 -10.12
N GLU A 88 4.45 -14.25 -10.66
CA GLU A 88 3.41 -13.60 -9.84
C GLU A 88 2.85 -14.59 -8.81
N GLY A 89 3.01 -14.30 -7.51
CA GLY A 89 2.67 -15.21 -6.41
C GLY A 89 3.87 -15.89 -5.72
N GLU A 90 5.09 -15.67 -6.20
CA GLU A 90 6.32 -16.11 -5.53
C GLU A 90 7.06 -14.86 -5.02
N GLY A 91 7.07 -14.68 -3.70
CA GLY A 91 7.71 -13.56 -3.03
C GLY A 91 7.75 -13.77 -1.52
N HIS A 92 8.69 -13.14 -0.82
CA HIS A 92 8.79 -13.28 0.62
C HIS A 92 7.76 -12.41 1.32
N ASN A 93 6.87 -13.04 2.08
CA ASN A 93 5.86 -12.35 2.86
C ASN A 93 6.20 -12.45 4.35
N TYR A 94 6.28 -11.30 5.01
CA TYR A 94 6.59 -11.18 6.42
C TYR A 94 5.48 -10.46 7.17
N LEU A 95 5.10 -10.98 8.33
CA LEU A 95 4.49 -10.19 9.39
C LEU A 95 5.54 -9.98 10.47
N LEU A 96 5.93 -8.74 10.68
CA LEU A 96 6.92 -8.34 11.69
C LEU A 96 6.23 -7.71 12.90
N ARG A 97 6.82 -7.89 14.06
CA ARG A 97 6.43 -7.22 15.31
C ARG A 97 7.61 -6.43 15.85
N TYR A 98 7.43 -5.12 15.95
CA TYR A 98 8.41 -4.22 16.55
C TYR A 98 7.94 -3.77 17.93
N ASP A 99 8.81 -3.86 18.93
CA ASP A 99 8.56 -3.36 20.29
C ASP A 99 9.20 -1.97 20.46
N PRO A 100 8.40 -0.88 20.55
CA PRO A 100 8.93 0.47 20.71
C PRO A 100 9.76 0.70 21.97
N ASN A 101 9.61 -0.13 23.01
CA ASN A 101 10.28 0.06 24.29
C ASN A 101 11.64 -0.63 24.34
N THR A 102 11.76 -1.80 23.70
CA THR A 102 13.01 -2.57 23.68
C THR A 102 13.75 -2.48 22.34
N GLU A 103 13.14 -1.86 21.34
CA GLU A 103 13.62 -1.80 19.95
C GLU A 103 13.80 -3.19 19.32
N ALA A 104 13.13 -4.20 19.88
CA ALA A 104 13.22 -5.58 19.39
C ALA A 104 12.31 -5.75 18.18
N LEU A 105 12.81 -6.50 17.18
CA LEU A 105 12.09 -6.85 15.97
C LEU A 105 11.98 -8.38 15.87
N ASP A 106 10.75 -8.88 15.93
CA ASP A 106 10.43 -10.29 15.77
C ASP A 106 9.71 -10.54 14.44
N THR A 107 9.90 -11.73 13.88
CA THR A 107 9.08 -12.23 12.77
C THR A 107 7.98 -13.11 13.33
N LEU A 108 6.72 -12.71 13.15
CA LEU A 108 5.54 -13.47 13.56
C LEU A 108 5.12 -14.48 12.49
N VAL A 109 5.19 -14.08 11.22
CA VAL A 109 4.87 -14.94 10.07
C VAL A 109 5.94 -14.71 9.02
N PHE A 110 6.41 -15.80 8.42
CA PHE A 110 7.19 -15.80 7.20
C PHE A 110 6.68 -16.93 6.30
N THR A 111 6.42 -16.62 5.04
CA THR A 111 6.11 -17.61 4.02
C THR A 111 6.49 -17.10 2.64
N ASP A 112 6.80 -18.05 1.76
CA ASP A 112 6.98 -17.83 0.32
C ASP A 112 5.71 -18.19 -0.47
N ASP A 113 4.72 -18.76 0.22
CA ASP A 113 3.42 -19.12 -0.35
C ASP A 113 2.46 -17.95 -0.22
N TRP A 114 2.17 -17.32 -1.36
CA TRP A 114 1.21 -16.23 -1.41
C TRP A 114 -0.16 -16.61 -0.85
N ASP A 115 -0.61 -17.85 -1.05
CA ASP A 115 -1.92 -18.31 -0.56
C ASP A 115 -1.93 -18.51 0.96
N GLU A 116 -0.76 -18.64 1.59
CA GLU A 116 -0.63 -18.72 3.04
C GLU A 116 -0.68 -17.34 3.69
N PHE A 117 0.08 -16.37 3.19
CA PHE A 117 0.04 -15.01 3.70
C PHE A 117 0.56 -14.01 2.66
N TYR A 118 -0.19 -12.92 2.46
CA TYR A 118 0.24 -11.82 1.61
C TYR A 118 0.44 -10.55 2.45
N GLY A 119 1.65 -9.99 2.37
CA GLY A 119 2.11 -8.87 3.19
C GLY A 119 1.57 -7.49 2.78
N SER A 120 0.27 -7.37 2.56
CA SER A 120 -0.41 -6.09 2.25
C SER A 120 -1.86 -6.11 2.73
N SER A 121 -2.36 -4.95 3.14
CA SER A 121 -3.73 -4.72 3.62
C SER A 121 -4.05 -5.68 4.77
N ILE A 122 -3.54 -5.37 5.96
CA ILE A 122 -3.69 -6.21 7.16
C ILE A 122 -4.49 -5.52 8.26
N ALA A 123 -5.14 -6.30 9.12
CA ALA A 123 -5.63 -5.85 10.41
C ALA A 123 -5.33 -6.90 11.48
N ALA A 124 -5.13 -6.48 12.73
CA ALA A 124 -4.93 -7.45 13.80
C ALA A 124 -6.22 -8.19 14.15
N ASP A 125 -6.05 -9.44 14.60
CA ASP A 125 -7.12 -10.27 15.11
C ASP A 125 -6.65 -10.96 16.40
N GLY A 126 -6.88 -10.26 17.51
CA GLY A 126 -6.35 -10.68 18.80
C GLY A 126 -4.82 -10.68 18.84
N SER A 127 -4.24 -11.61 19.60
CA SER A 127 -2.79 -11.67 19.86
C SER A 127 -2.05 -12.76 19.09
N GLN A 128 -2.77 -13.62 18.37
CA GLN A 128 -2.20 -14.83 17.73
C GLN A 128 -2.61 -14.97 16.25
N SER A 129 -3.32 -13.98 15.71
CA SER A 129 -3.73 -13.99 14.32
C SER A 129 -3.72 -12.60 13.69
N VAL A 130 -3.68 -12.60 12.37
CA VAL A 130 -3.81 -11.41 11.51
C VAL A 130 -4.87 -11.69 10.44
N LEU A 131 -5.61 -10.65 10.07
CA LEU A 131 -6.50 -10.64 8.92
C LEU A 131 -5.79 -9.96 7.77
N PHE A 132 -5.99 -10.47 6.57
CA PHE A 132 -5.36 -9.97 5.36
C PHE A 132 -6.19 -10.33 4.13
N THR A 133 -5.82 -9.81 2.97
CA THR A 133 -6.61 -9.98 1.75
C THR A 133 -5.84 -10.64 0.63
N ILE A 134 -6.50 -11.59 -0.04
CA ILE A 134 -6.03 -12.20 -1.29
C ILE A 134 -7.22 -12.32 -2.23
N GLY A 135 -7.03 -11.96 -3.50
CA GLY A 135 -8.03 -12.19 -4.54
C GLY A 135 -9.40 -11.56 -4.24
N ASN A 136 -9.42 -10.39 -3.60
CA ASN A 136 -10.61 -9.70 -3.12
C ASN A 136 -11.46 -10.52 -2.12
N GLN A 137 -10.81 -11.33 -1.30
CA GLN A 137 -11.42 -12.03 -0.18
C GLN A 137 -10.59 -11.79 1.09
N VAL A 138 -11.20 -11.97 2.25
CA VAL A 138 -10.55 -11.77 3.55
C VAL A 138 -10.21 -13.12 4.16
N PHE A 139 -8.95 -13.26 4.57
CA PHE A 139 -8.42 -14.46 5.20
C PHE A 139 -7.91 -14.13 6.60
N ARG A 140 -7.89 -15.15 7.45
CA ARG A 140 -7.27 -15.15 8.77
C ARG A 140 -6.05 -16.06 8.74
N LYS A 141 -4.89 -15.54 9.14
CA LYS A 141 -3.68 -16.30 9.39
C LYS A 141 -3.46 -16.43 10.90
N GLN A 142 -3.53 -17.65 11.42
CA GLN A 142 -2.99 -17.96 12.74
C GLN A 142 -1.46 -18.03 12.65
N PHE A 143 -0.71 -17.40 13.56
CA PHE A 143 0.74 -17.27 13.43
C PHE A 143 1.45 -18.63 13.30
N ASP A 144 1.07 -19.59 14.16
CA ASP A 144 1.59 -20.96 14.16
C ASP A 144 0.61 -21.97 13.52
N GLY A 145 -0.36 -21.48 12.74
CA GLY A 145 -1.49 -22.28 12.29
C GLY A 145 -1.88 -22.07 10.83
N PRO A 146 -3.05 -22.61 10.43
CA PRO A 146 -3.51 -22.52 9.06
C PRO A 146 -3.96 -21.11 8.69
N THR A 147 -4.06 -20.91 7.38
CA THR A 147 -4.76 -19.79 6.76
C THR A 147 -6.17 -20.24 6.38
N GLU A 148 -7.16 -19.47 6.77
CA GLU A 148 -8.57 -19.81 6.57
C GLU A 148 -9.33 -18.61 5.99
N LEU A 149 -10.28 -18.88 5.09
CA LEU A 149 -11.20 -17.86 4.62
C LEU A 149 -12.05 -17.39 5.81
N LEU A 150 -12.06 -16.07 6.08
CA LEU A 150 -12.77 -15.52 7.24
C LEU A 150 -14.29 -15.65 7.10
N PHE A 151 -14.81 -15.35 5.91
CA PHE A 151 -16.21 -15.53 5.53
C PHE A 151 -16.36 -15.63 4.00
N GLU A 152 -17.46 -16.24 3.55
CA GLU A 152 -17.76 -16.39 2.12
C GLU A 152 -18.30 -15.09 1.52
N HIS A 153 -17.40 -14.27 0.98
CA HIS A 153 -17.73 -13.11 0.16
C HIS A 153 -16.56 -12.76 -0.74
N ARG A 154 -16.85 -12.26 -1.95
CA ARG A 154 -15.85 -11.73 -2.87
C ARG A 154 -16.20 -10.28 -3.19
N PHE A 155 -15.29 -9.39 -2.83
CA PHE A 155 -15.38 -7.94 -3.04
C PHE A 155 -15.02 -7.58 -4.48
N GLU A 156 -15.42 -6.38 -4.92
CA GLU A 156 -15.05 -5.88 -6.25
C GLU A 156 -13.59 -5.42 -6.28
N ARG A 157 -13.18 -4.64 -5.27
CA ARG A 157 -11.78 -4.28 -5.03
C ARG A 157 -11.54 -3.78 -3.61
N ILE A 158 -10.92 -4.64 -2.79
CA ILE A 158 -10.49 -4.24 -1.45
C ILE A 158 -9.26 -3.33 -1.57
N ASN A 159 -9.23 -2.23 -0.83
CA ASN A 159 -8.01 -1.42 -0.68
C ASN A 159 -7.37 -1.61 0.69
N THR A 160 -8.17 -1.52 1.75
CA THR A 160 -7.68 -1.57 3.12
C THR A 160 -8.73 -2.17 4.06
N LEU A 161 -8.27 -2.57 5.24
CA LEU A 161 -9.10 -3.08 6.32
C LEU A 161 -8.58 -2.60 7.66
N CYS A 162 -9.45 -2.61 8.65
CA CYS A 162 -9.13 -2.21 10.01
C CYS A 162 -10.06 -2.91 11.00
N SER A 163 -9.50 -3.40 12.10
CA SER A 163 -10.29 -4.03 13.17
C SER A 163 -10.61 -3.00 14.23
N ASP A 164 -11.87 -2.95 14.64
CA ASP A 164 -12.33 -2.11 15.76
C ASP A 164 -12.14 -2.83 17.11
N PRO A 165 -12.14 -2.09 18.24
CA PRO A 165 -12.00 -2.66 19.57
C PRO A 165 -13.09 -3.67 19.97
N ASP A 166 -14.24 -3.66 19.29
CA ASP A 166 -15.37 -4.57 19.55
C ASP A 166 -15.25 -5.87 18.75
N GLY A 167 -14.16 -6.05 17.98
CA GLY A 167 -13.92 -7.23 17.15
C GLY A 167 -14.62 -7.21 15.80
N GLY A 168 -15.14 -6.05 15.38
CA GLY A 168 -15.66 -5.82 14.04
C GLY A 168 -14.53 -5.54 13.05
N LEU A 169 -14.68 -6.03 11.83
CA LEU A 169 -13.77 -5.76 10.71
C LEU A 169 -14.40 -4.75 9.77
N TRP A 170 -13.73 -3.62 9.57
CA TRP A 170 -14.09 -2.59 8.60
C TRP A 170 -13.31 -2.80 7.31
N ILE A 171 -14.00 -2.70 6.18
CA ILE A 171 -13.47 -3.02 4.86
C ILE A 171 -13.93 -1.94 3.88
N THR A 172 -13.00 -1.41 3.10
CA THR A 172 -13.35 -0.57 1.95
C THR A 172 -13.40 -1.38 0.67
N ASP A 173 -14.46 -1.19 -0.12
CA ASP A 173 -14.57 -1.72 -1.48
C ASP A 173 -14.68 -0.54 -2.47
N LYS A 174 -13.62 -0.33 -3.26
CA LYS A 174 -13.49 0.81 -4.18
C LYS A 174 -14.56 0.79 -5.27
N ASP A 175 -14.77 -0.36 -5.86
CA ASP A 175 -15.53 -0.47 -7.12
C ASP A 175 -17.03 -0.70 -6.84
N LEU A 176 -17.35 -1.28 -5.67
CA LEU A 176 -18.73 -1.41 -5.21
C LEU A 176 -19.39 -0.05 -4.95
N GLN A 177 -20.48 0.24 -5.68
CA GLN A 177 -21.36 1.40 -5.47
C GLN A 177 -20.62 2.75 -5.33
N GLN A 178 -19.60 2.98 -6.17
CA GLN A 178 -18.81 4.20 -6.17
C GLN A 178 -18.04 4.42 -4.85
N GLY A 179 -17.47 3.34 -4.31
CA GLY A 179 -16.73 3.33 -3.06
C GLY A 179 -17.64 3.09 -1.87
N SER A 180 -17.49 1.93 -1.23
CA SER A 180 -18.30 1.49 -0.09
C SER A 180 -17.44 1.21 1.13
N LEU A 181 -18.00 1.49 2.31
CA LEU A 181 -17.50 1.04 3.60
C LEU A 181 -18.43 -0.07 4.11
N LEU A 182 -17.85 -1.23 4.40
CA LEU A 182 -18.55 -2.40 4.92
C LEU A 182 -18.01 -2.73 6.31
N ARG A 183 -18.87 -3.36 7.13
CA ARG A 183 -18.50 -3.88 8.44
C ARG A 183 -18.88 -5.35 8.51
N TRP A 184 -17.98 -6.19 9.00
CA TRP A 184 -18.24 -7.58 9.30
C TRP A 184 -18.10 -7.86 10.79
N THR A 185 -19.04 -8.59 11.38
CA THR A 185 -18.88 -9.21 12.70
C THR A 185 -19.28 -10.69 12.64
N PRO A 186 -18.75 -11.56 13.53
CA PRO A 186 -19.21 -12.95 13.60
C PRO A 186 -20.70 -13.09 13.91
N ALA A 187 -21.30 -12.10 14.59
CA ALA A 187 -22.70 -12.14 15.03
C ALA A 187 -23.67 -11.67 13.94
N ASP A 188 -23.32 -10.60 13.23
CA ASP A 188 -24.22 -9.90 12.30
C ASP A 188 -23.90 -10.20 10.83
N GLY A 189 -22.74 -10.80 10.55
CA GLY A 189 -22.24 -11.01 9.19
C GLY A 189 -21.73 -9.71 8.57
N LEU A 190 -21.71 -9.66 7.23
CA LEU A 190 -21.24 -8.51 6.46
C LEU A 190 -22.40 -7.56 6.15
N ASP A 191 -22.26 -6.29 6.52
CA ASP A 191 -23.21 -5.22 6.22
C ASP A 191 -22.55 -4.05 5.49
N THR A 192 -23.30 -3.36 4.64
CA THR A 192 -22.86 -2.14 3.95
C THR A 192 -23.26 -0.92 4.75
N ILE A 193 -22.27 -0.22 5.30
CA ILE A 193 -22.51 0.92 6.19
C ILE A 193 -22.66 2.22 5.39
N ALA A 194 -21.79 2.44 4.40
CA ALA A 194 -21.85 3.64 3.56
C ALA A 194 -21.44 3.33 2.12
N THR A 195 -21.92 4.15 1.18
CA THR A 195 -21.65 4.04 -0.27
C THR A 195 -21.36 5.42 -0.84
N LYS A 196 -20.90 5.49 -2.10
CA LYS A 196 -20.58 6.75 -2.81
C LYS A 196 -19.54 7.60 -2.07
N LEU A 197 -18.58 6.95 -1.42
CA LEU A 197 -17.52 7.61 -0.69
C LEU A 197 -16.48 8.24 -1.62
N ILE A 198 -16.32 7.74 -2.85
CA ILE A 198 -15.44 8.32 -3.86
C ILE A 198 -16.25 9.33 -4.70
N PRO A 199 -15.81 10.58 -4.86
CA PRO A 199 -16.48 11.55 -5.73
C PRO A 199 -16.51 11.09 -7.20
N THR A 200 -17.65 11.24 -7.89
CA THR A 200 -17.79 10.83 -9.30
C THR A 200 -16.92 11.66 -10.26
N ALA A 201 -16.71 12.94 -9.93
CA ALA A 201 -15.99 13.90 -10.76
C ALA A 201 -15.18 14.85 -9.87
N PRO A 202 -14.08 14.37 -9.27
CA PRO A 202 -13.23 15.20 -8.42
C PRO A 202 -12.65 16.35 -9.25
N SER A 203 -12.61 17.56 -8.66
CA SER A 203 -12.14 18.76 -9.38
C SER A 203 -10.62 18.85 -9.52
N ASP A 204 -9.88 18.31 -8.55
CA ASP A 204 -8.42 18.32 -8.50
C ASP A 204 -7.87 17.03 -7.85
N PRO A 205 -8.08 15.85 -8.48
CA PRO A 205 -7.56 14.60 -7.93
C PRO A 205 -6.02 14.56 -8.04
N PRO A 206 -5.31 13.91 -7.10
CA PRO A 206 -3.86 13.71 -7.20
C PRO A 206 -3.44 12.97 -8.48
N PHE A 207 -4.31 12.07 -8.96
CA PHE A 207 -4.12 11.29 -10.17
C PHE A 207 -5.26 11.53 -11.15
N PRO A 208 -4.99 11.79 -12.44
CA PRO A 208 -6.05 11.95 -13.43
C PRO A 208 -6.78 10.63 -13.72
N GLU A 209 -6.13 9.47 -13.57
CA GLU A 209 -6.75 8.17 -13.82
C GLU A 209 -7.56 7.67 -12.61
N THR A 210 -8.83 7.36 -12.84
CA THR A 210 -9.79 6.89 -11.82
C THR A 210 -9.41 5.56 -11.16
N ARG A 211 -8.50 4.79 -11.77
CA ARG A 211 -7.98 3.54 -11.17
C ARG A 211 -7.08 3.76 -9.95
N PHE A 212 -6.58 4.99 -9.77
CA PHE A 212 -5.72 5.43 -8.65
C PHE A 212 -6.49 6.28 -7.61
N HIS A 213 -7.81 6.41 -7.79
CA HIS A 213 -8.73 6.98 -6.81
C HIS A 213 -9.05 5.87 -5.81
N LEU A 214 -8.33 5.86 -4.68
CA LEU A 214 -8.29 4.73 -3.75
C LEU A 214 -8.66 5.19 -2.34
N PHE A 215 -9.11 4.23 -1.55
CA PHE A 215 -9.04 4.35 -0.10
C PHE A 215 -7.65 3.93 0.37
N TYR A 216 -7.10 4.67 1.33
CA TYR A 216 -5.77 4.40 1.88
C TYR A 216 -5.88 3.81 3.28
N GLY A 217 -6.10 4.65 4.30
CA GLY A 217 -6.29 4.22 5.69
C GLY A 217 -7.75 4.26 6.14
N ILE A 218 -8.10 3.36 7.05
CA ILE A 218 -9.30 3.42 7.88
C ILE A 218 -8.82 3.57 9.34
N ASN A 219 -9.38 4.52 10.08
CA ASN A 219 -9.21 4.59 11.52
C ASN A 219 -10.48 4.06 12.22
N CYS A 220 -10.31 3.00 13.02
CA CYS A 220 -11.38 2.37 13.81
C CYS A 220 -11.13 2.46 15.32
N GLN A 221 -10.20 3.32 15.77
CA GLN A 221 -9.85 3.39 17.19
C GLN A 221 -10.83 4.25 18.00
N GLU A 222 -11.63 5.09 17.33
CA GLU A 222 -12.64 5.92 17.98
C GLU A 222 -14.01 5.23 17.97
N THR A 223 -14.63 5.07 19.14
CA THR A 223 -15.94 4.44 19.25
C THR A 223 -17.01 5.28 18.54
N GLY A 224 -17.86 4.63 17.73
CA GLY A 224 -19.03 5.23 17.10
C GLY A 224 -18.73 6.10 15.85
N LYS A 225 -17.47 6.21 15.45
CA LYS A 225 -17.07 6.94 14.23
C LYS A 225 -15.95 6.22 13.51
N ILE A 226 -16.06 6.16 12.19
CA ILE A 226 -15.03 5.59 11.32
C ILE A 226 -14.51 6.68 10.40
N TYR A 227 -13.20 6.78 10.30
CA TYR A 227 -12.55 7.74 9.41
C TYR A 227 -11.93 7.02 8.23
N VAL A 228 -12.23 7.48 7.02
CA VAL A 228 -11.74 6.85 5.77
C VAL A 228 -10.98 7.90 4.96
N ALA A 229 -9.70 7.64 4.67
CA ALA A 229 -8.89 8.48 3.79
C ALA A 229 -9.16 8.11 2.33
N GLU A 230 -9.69 9.06 1.57
CA GLU A 230 -10.07 8.91 0.16
C GLU A 230 -9.29 9.91 -0.70
N SER A 231 -8.59 9.41 -1.71
CA SER A 231 -7.61 10.22 -2.42
C SER A 231 -8.15 11.11 -3.52
N ALA A 232 -9.22 10.73 -4.21
CA ALA A 232 -9.72 11.49 -5.34
C ALA A 232 -10.26 12.85 -4.91
N GLY A 233 -10.97 12.87 -3.79
CA GLY A 233 -11.42 14.08 -3.12
C GLY A 233 -10.35 14.74 -2.24
N ARG A 234 -9.18 14.13 -2.06
CA ARG A 234 -8.12 14.58 -1.13
C ARG A 234 -8.64 14.79 0.30
N GLN A 235 -9.47 13.88 0.77
CA GLN A 235 -10.23 14.09 2.00
C GLN A 235 -10.19 12.88 2.93
N ILE A 236 -10.46 13.16 4.20
CA ILE A 236 -10.85 12.15 5.17
C ILE A 236 -12.32 12.35 5.42
N LEU A 237 -13.09 11.29 5.21
CA LEU A 237 -14.50 11.23 5.54
C LEU A 237 -14.68 10.71 6.96
N GLU A 238 -15.50 11.37 7.76
CA GLU A 238 -16.09 10.82 8.97
C GLU A 238 -17.39 10.12 8.59
N VAL A 239 -17.54 8.85 9.00
CA VAL A 239 -18.74 8.04 8.82
C VAL A 239 -19.27 7.66 10.19
N ASP A 240 -20.53 8.00 10.48
CA ASP A 240 -21.16 7.65 11.75
C ASP A 240 -21.85 6.28 11.71
N GLU A 241 -22.38 5.85 12.86
CA GLU A 241 -23.09 4.57 13.01
C GLU A 241 -24.32 4.41 12.10
N MET A 242 -24.86 5.51 11.56
CA MET A 242 -25.99 5.49 10.61
C MET A 242 -25.52 5.52 9.15
N GLY A 243 -24.21 5.48 8.90
CA GLY A 243 -23.63 5.57 7.56
C GLY A 243 -23.64 6.97 6.97
N ARG A 244 -23.94 8.01 7.76
CA ARG A 244 -23.91 9.40 7.29
C ARG A 244 -22.46 9.86 7.19
N THR A 245 -22.15 10.56 6.11
CA THR A 245 -20.79 10.96 5.77
C THR A 245 -20.62 12.46 5.85
N THR A 246 -19.51 12.91 6.42
CA THR A 246 -19.08 14.32 6.40
C THR A 246 -17.59 14.41 6.11
N THR A 247 -17.14 15.51 5.50
CA THR A 247 -15.70 15.76 5.32
C THR A 247 -15.11 16.21 6.65
N PHE A 248 -14.29 15.37 7.26
CA PHE A 248 -13.58 15.69 8.50
C PHE A 248 -12.33 16.52 8.23
N TYR A 249 -11.57 16.14 7.20
CA TYR A 249 -10.34 16.81 6.82
C TYR A 249 -10.19 16.86 5.30
N GLN A 250 -9.61 17.94 4.81
CA GLN A 250 -9.39 18.21 3.39
C GLN A 250 -7.97 18.73 3.19
N SER A 251 -7.18 17.98 2.43
CA SER A 251 -5.84 18.39 2.01
C SER A 251 -5.89 19.40 0.87
N GLU A 252 -4.85 20.23 0.79
CA GLU A 252 -4.58 21.11 -0.34
C GLU A 252 -3.59 20.46 -1.30
N SER A 253 -3.75 20.72 -2.60
CA SER A 253 -2.78 20.33 -3.62
C SER A 253 -1.37 20.84 -3.28
N PRO A 254 -0.31 20.04 -3.47
CA PRO A 254 -0.27 18.72 -4.12
C PRO A 254 -0.56 17.52 -3.19
N TRP A 255 -0.98 17.76 -1.96
CA TRP A 255 -1.10 16.75 -0.91
C TRP A 255 -2.47 16.06 -0.88
N TYR A 256 -2.50 14.82 -0.44
CA TYR A 256 -3.74 14.11 -0.12
C TYR A 256 -3.53 13.27 1.14
N PRO A 257 -4.59 13.06 1.95
CA PRO A 257 -4.47 12.33 3.19
C PRO A 257 -4.43 10.84 2.89
N VAL A 258 -3.58 10.11 3.61
CA VAL A 258 -3.50 8.65 3.51
C VAL A 258 -3.94 7.97 4.80
N ASN A 259 -3.79 8.60 5.96
CA ASN A 259 -4.30 8.07 7.22
C ASN A 259 -4.37 9.14 8.32
N LEU A 260 -5.00 8.82 9.45
CA LEU A 260 -5.00 9.62 10.66
C LEU A 260 -4.99 8.77 11.93
N VAL A 261 -4.57 9.39 13.04
CA VAL A 261 -4.67 8.82 14.40
C VAL A 261 -5.04 9.92 15.40
N PHE A 262 -5.64 9.51 16.51
CA PHE A 262 -6.06 10.40 17.60
C PHE A 262 -5.27 10.12 18.87
N GLN A 263 -4.95 11.17 19.62
CA GLN A 263 -4.47 11.06 20.99
C GLN A 263 -4.83 12.31 21.77
N GLU A 264 -5.46 12.14 22.94
CA GLU A 264 -5.74 13.23 23.89
C GLU A 264 -6.46 14.46 23.25
N GLY A 265 -7.40 14.22 22.33
CA GLY A 265 -8.15 15.28 21.63
C GLY A 265 -7.36 16.01 20.54
N VAL A 266 -6.18 15.51 20.19
CA VAL A 266 -5.37 15.96 19.05
C VAL A 266 -5.48 14.92 17.94
N THR A 267 -5.65 15.39 16.71
CA THR A 267 -5.60 14.53 15.52
C THR A 267 -4.27 14.71 14.81
N PHE A 268 -3.66 13.60 14.43
CA PHE A 268 -2.50 13.58 13.55
C PHE A 268 -2.91 13.02 12.20
N VAL A 269 -2.57 13.72 11.13
CA VAL A 269 -2.88 13.31 9.76
C VAL A 269 -1.56 13.04 9.04
N MET A 270 -1.48 11.90 8.37
CA MET A 270 -0.43 11.63 7.41
C MET A 270 -0.94 11.98 6.02
N GLU A 271 -0.18 12.81 5.32
CA GLU A 271 -0.41 13.14 3.92
C GLU A 271 0.76 12.69 3.07
N VAL A 272 0.47 12.48 1.79
CA VAL A 272 1.46 12.20 0.76
C VAL A 272 1.30 13.21 -0.36
N GLY A 273 2.43 13.72 -0.85
CA GLY A 273 2.47 14.67 -1.96
C GLY A 273 2.73 13.98 -3.28
N TYR A 274 2.07 14.44 -4.35
CA TYR A 274 2.35 13.97 -5.70
C TYR A 274 2.27 15.11 -6.72
N GLU A 275 3.36 15.32 -7.46
CA GLU A 275 3.45 16.22 -8.61
C GLU A 275 4.28 15.59 -9.72
N LYS A 276 3.67 14.72 -10.54
CA LYS A 276 4.35 13.86 -11.55
C LYS A 276 5.32 12.82 -10.95
N GLU A 277 5.84 13.09 -9.77
CA GLU A 277 6.63 12.21 -8.93
C GLU A 277 6.12 12.27 -7.49
N HIS A 278 6.43 11.22 -6.72
CA HIS A 278 6.12 11.16 -5.29
C HIS A 278 6.99 12.17 -4.55
N LEU A 279 6.36 13.04 -3.77
CA LEU A 279 7.08 14.06 -3.01
C LEU A 279 7.59 13.53 -1.67
N GLY A 280 6.99 12.49 -1.10
CA GLY A 280 7.26 12.06 0.27
C GLY A 280 6.05 12.30 1.18
N PRO A 281 6.06 11.72 2.39
CA PRO A 281 5.03 11.96 3.38
C PRO A 281 5.29 13.22 4.20
N ARG A 282 4.22 13.76 4.79
CA ARG A 282 4.29 14.72 5.89
C ARG A 282 3.29 14.37 6.97
N ILE A 283 3.63 14.72 8.20
CA ILE A 283 2.77 14.55 9.38
C ILE A 283 2.28 15.91 9.84
N LEU A 284 0.96 16.05 9.92
CA LEU A 284 0.30 17.24 10.43
C LEU A 284 -0.32 16.95 11.78
N ARG A 285 -0.34 17.97 12.62
CA ARG A 285 -1.14 18.04 13.83
C ARG A 285 -2.30 18.99 13.60
N LEU A 286 -3.50 18.55 13.95
CA LEU A 286 -4.72 19.34 13.95
C LEU A 286 -5.11 19.65 15.40
N GLY A 287 -5.13 20.93 15.74
CA GLY A 287 -5.65 21.41 17.03
C GLY A 287 -7.18 21.41 17.07
N LEU A 288 -7.75 21.43 18.27
CA LEU A 288 -9.19 21.56 18.50
C LEU A 288 -9.78 22.85 17.89
N ASP A 289 -8.94 23.87 17.65
CA ASP A 289 -9.30 25.13 17.00
C ASP A 289 -9.20 25.08 15.47
N GLY A 290 -8.92 23.91 14.90
CA GLY A 290 -8.73 23.69 13.47
C GLY A 290 -7.38 24.16 12.92
N ARG A 291 -6.46 24.65 13.77
CA ARG A 291 -5.11 25.01 13.33
C ARG A 291 -4.33 23.77 12.89
N ARG A 292 -3.59 23.94 11.81
CA ARG A 292 -2.73 22.91 11.21
C ARG A 292 -1.27 23.26 11.48
N GLU A 293 -0.51 22.30 11.96
CA GLU A 293 0.93 22.41 12.19
C GLU A 293 1.63 21.23 11.51
N VAL A 294 2.63 21.48 10.67
CA VAL A 294 3.44 20.42 10.07
C VAL A 294 4.52 20.03 11.08
N LEU A 295 4.49 18.79 11.55
CA LEU A 295 5.45 18.27 12.53
C LEU A 295 6.64 17.57 11.87
N ALA A 296 6.41 16.94 10.73
CA ALA A 296 7.44 16.29 9.93
C ALA A 296 7.12 16.50 8.46
N ASP A 297 8.14 16.82 7.68
CA ASP A 297 8.07 16.94 6.23
C ASP A 297 9.27 16.21 5.66
N LEU A 298 9.02 15.04 5.06
CA LEU A 298 10.02 14.21 4.42
C LEU A 298 10.00 14.39 2.91
N THR A 299 9.68 15.60 2.44
CA THR A 299 9.76 15.91 1.02
C THR A 299 11.14 15.55 0.49
N VAL A 300 11.18 14.57 -0.40
CA VAL A 300 12.38 14.26 -1.17
C VAL A 300 12.43 15.33 -2.26
N PRO A 301 13.37 16.29 -2.21
CA PRO A 301 13.51 17.22 -3.31
C PRO A 301 13.75 16.43 -4.60
N PRO A 302 13.22 16.87 -5.75
CA PRO A 302 13.59 16.30 -7.04
C PRO A 302 15.12 16.19 -7.08
N PRO A 303 15.71 15.07 -7.55
CA PRO A 303 17.16 14.97 -7.64
C PRO A 303 17.65 16.23 -8.36
N ALA A 304 18.50 17.01 -7.69
CA ALA A 304 18.96 18.29 -8.21
C ALA A 304 19.43 18.03 -9.65
N ARG A 305 18.73 18.63 -10.63
CA ARG A 305 19.21 18.59 -12.01
C ARG A 305 20.58 19.24 -11.96
N SER A 306 21.62 18.42 -12.03
CA SER A 306 22.99 18.89 -12.20
C SER A 306 23.02 19.64 -13.53
N ALA A 307 22.85 20.96 -13.45
CA ALA A 307 23.06 21.86 -14.56
C ALA A 307 24.57 21.97 -14.78
N THR A 308 25.14 20.97 -15.44
CA THR A 308 26.45 21.09 -16.06
C THR A 308 26.25 21.02 -17.57
N PRO A 309 26.51 22.10 -18.33
CA PRO A 309 26.55 22.03 -19.77
C PRO A 309 27.83 21.29 -20.18
N GLY A 310 27.66 20.11 -20.79
CA GLY A 310 28.63 19.45 -21.67
C GLY A 310 29.87 18.84 -21.01
N THR A 311 29.95 17.51 -20.97
CA THR A 311 30.82 16.69 -21.84
C THR A 311 30.47 15.21 -21.66
N ASN A 312 30.71 14.42 -22.70
CA ASN A 312 30.22 13.06 -22.95
C ASN A 312 30.44 12.01 -21.83
N PRO A 313 29.62 10.93 -21.78
CA PRO A 313 29.55 9.99 -20.67
C PRO A 313 30.45 8.77 -20.87
N GLN A 314 31.45 8.61 -20.02
CA GLN A 314 31.95 7.29 -19.59
C GLN A 314 32.38 7.40 -18.13
N ASP A 315 31.68 6.62 -17.30
CA ASP A 315 32.17 5.90 -16.12
C ASP A 315 31.25 6.04 -14.90
N GLY A 316 30.69 4.90 -14.49
CA GLY A 316 30.21 4.68 -13.13
C GLY A 316 28.73 4.39 -12.91
N LYS A 317 27.92 4.07 -13.93
CA LYS A 317 26.56 3.53 -13.71
C LYS A 317 26.53 2.03 -13.96
N MET A 318 26.02 1.28 -12.96
CA MET A 318 25.76 -0.16 -13.06
C MET A 318 24.94 -0.47 -14.33
N PRO A 319 25.26 -1.56 -15.03
CA PRO A 319 24.83 -1.77 -16.40
C PRO A 319 23.36 -2.20 -16.48
N PHE A 320 22.53 -1.28 -16.97
CA PHE A 320 21.25 -1.57 -17.59
C PHE A 320 21.51 -2.29 -18.92
N ARG A 321 21.52 -3.62 -18.91
CA ARG A 321 21.65 -4.47 -20.09
C ARG A 321 20.57 -5.55 -20.06
N TRP A 322 19.43 -5.32 -20.69
CA TRP A 322 18.62 -6.36 -21.36
C TRP A 322 17.72 -5.72 -22.43
N TRP A 323 18.34 -5.26 -23.51
CA TRP A 323 17.70 -5.20 -24.83
C TRP A 323 18.69 -5.85 -25.81
N TRP A 324 18.19 -6.75 -26.66
CA TRP A 324 18.88 -7.63 -27.62
C TRP A 324 19.20 -9.07 -27.18
N LEU A 325 18.18 -9.94 -27.24
CA LEU A 325 18.32 -11.30 -27.79
C LEU A 325 17.00 -11.72 -28.45
N GLY A 326 16.70 -11.05 -29.56
CA GLY A 326 15.51 -11.32 -30.37
C GLY A 326 15.75 -11.14 -31.87
N VAL A 327 16.93 -11.52 -32.40
CA VAL A 327 17.18 -11.54 -33.87
C VAL A 327 18.08 -12.69 -34.37
N ILE A 328 18.73 -13.54 -33.57
CA ILE A 328 19.53 -14.67 -34.12
C ILE A 328 19.03 -16.01 -33.60
N ALA A 329 17.87 -16.43 -34.14
CA ALA A 329 17.44 -17.83 -34.14
C ALA A 329 16.74 -18.16 -35.48
N VAL A 330 17.31 -17.70 -36.60
CA VAL A 330 17.07 -18.26 -37.94
C VAL A 330 18.40 -18.29 -38.67
N ALA A 331 19.26 -19.24 -38.30
CA ALA A 331 20.30 -19.79 -39.15
C ALA A 331 20.85 -21.05 -38.45
N LEU A 332 21.04 -22.12 -39.23
CA LEU A 332 21.64 -23.41 -38.82
C LEU A 332 20.66 -24.44 -38.25
N LEU A 333 19.66 -24.81 -39.07
CA LEU A 333 19.27 -26.22 -39.14
C LEU A 333 20.50 -27.04 -39.58
N PRO A 334 20.88 -28.12 -38.88
CA PRO A 334 21.85 -29.06 -39.41
C PRO A 334 21.21 -29.87 -40.53
N LEU A 335 21.74 -29.71 -41.74
CA LEU A 335 21.60 -30.67 -42.83
C LEU A 335 22.31 -31.97 -42.42
N ALA A 336 21.62 -32.83 -41.66
CA ALA A 336 21.99 -34.23 -41.53
C ALA A 336 21.28 -35.02 -42.64
N GLY A 337 22.10 -35.55 -43.56
CA GLY A 337 21.64 -36.18 -44.79
C GLY A 337 20.90 -37.50 -44.60
N LEU A 338 19.83 -37.68 -45.37
CA LEU A 338 19.38 -39.00 -45.79
C LEU A 338 20.02 -39.33 -47.16
N LYS A 339 21.04 -40.19 -47.13
CA LYS A 339 21.37 -41.10 -48.23
C LYS A 339 20.82 -42.49 -47.86
N ARG A 340 19.86 -43.02 -48.62
CA ARG A 340 20.08 -44.17 -49.53
C ARG A 340 18.77 -44.67 -50.15
N ARG A 341 18.90 -45.01 -51.44
CA ARG A 341 18.02 -45.88 -52.23
C ARG A 341 17.85 -47.26 -51.59
N GLU A 342 16.67 -47.84 -51.79
CA GLU A 342 16.30 -49.23 -52.16
C GLU A 342 14.77 -49.29 -51.92
N ARG A 343 13.88 -49.56 -52.88
CA ARG A 343 13.89 -50.32 -54.13
C ARG A 343 13.02 -49.64 -55.19
#